data_AF-A4NWU8-F1
#
_entry.id   AF-A4NWU8-F1
#
_cell.length_a   1.000
_cell.length_b   1.000
_cell.length_c   1.000
_cell.angle_alpha   90.00
_cell.angle_beta   90.00
_cell.angle_gamma   90.00
#
_symmetry.space_group_name_H-M   'P 1'
#
loop_
_entity.id
_entity.type
_entity.pdbx_description
1 polymer ?
#
loop_
_entity_poly.entity_id
_entity_poly.type
_entity_poly.pdbx_seq_one_letter_code
_entity_poly.pdbx_strand_id
1 'polypeptide(L)'
;MEQRENSGLWGGLFCFPQFEDKSSLLHFLAQEKVTHYQEWSSFRHTFSHFHLDIHPIYAEMESTLCVEQANLDWRKVMESTKEYQSNLSSAVKYWYDPQNPEPIGLAQPVKNLLIQFVRNHYGKNSIL
;
A
#
# COMPACT_ATOMS: atom_id res chain seq x y z
N MET A 1 -0.72 -3.09 -0.69
CA MET A 1 -2.03 -2.55 -1.11
C MET A 1 -3.05 -3.67 -1.09
N GLU A 2 -4.32 -3.33 -1.00
CA GLU A 2 -5.42 -4.30 -0.98
C GLU A 2 -6.50 -3.83 -1.95
N GLN A 3 -7.13 -4.78 -2.63
CA GLN A 3 -8.31 -4.48 -3.44
C GLN A 3 -9.50 -4.27 -2.50
N ARG A 4 -10.23 -3.17 -2.69
CA ARG A 4 -11.48 -2.95 -1.96
C ARG A 4 -12.57 -3.84 -2.54
N GLU A 5 -13.50 -4.24 -1.69
CA GLU A 5 -14.77 -4.86 -2.08
C GLU A 5 -15.40 -4.10 -3.25
N ASN A 6 -16.22 -4.76 -4.08
CA ASN A 6 -16.83 -4.13 -5.26
C ASN A 6 -17.99 -3.16 -4.92
N SER A 7 -17.87 -2.45 -3.80
CA SER A 7 -18.84 -1.49 -3.26
C SER A 7 -18.13 -0.35 -2.53
N GLY A 8 -18.85 0.74 -2.28
CA GLY A 8 -18.31 1.93 -1.63
C GLY A 8 -17.47 2.82 -2.55
N LEU A 9 -16.77 3.78 -1.96
CA LEU A 9 -16.05 4.85 -2.66
C LEU A 9 -15.00 4.37 -3.67
N TRP A 10 -14.36 3.25 -3.36
CA TRP A 10 -13.24 2.72 -4.13
C TRP A 10 -13.54 1.31 -4.63
N GLY A 11 -14.81 1.03 -4.92
CA GLY A 11 -15.29 -0.31 -5.29
C GLY A 11 -14.41 -0.99 -6.34
N GLY A 12 -13.80 -2.12 -5.98
CA GLY A 12 -12.93 -2.89 -6.89
C GLY A 12 -11.56 -2.27 -7.19
N LEU A 13 -11.22 -1.13 -6.59
CA LEU A 13 -9.93 -0.45 -6.76
C LEU A 13 -8.94 -0.84 -5.67
N PHE A 14 -7.66 -0.81 -6.00
CA PHE A 14 -6.57 -1.01 -5.05
C PHE A 14 -6.29 0.27 -4.26
N CYS A 15 -6.18 0.11 -2.95
CA CYS A 15 -5.89 1.17 -1.99
C CYS A 15 -4.75 0.80 -1.04
N PHE A 16 -4.12 1.82 -0.45
CA PHE A 16 -3.34 1.64 0.77
C PHE A 16 -4.25 1.34 1.97
N PRO A 17 -3.71 0.68 3.03
CA PRO A 17 -4.39 0.61 4.32
C PRO A 17 -4.81 2.01 4.80
N GLN A 18 -5.99 2.09 5.40
CA GLN A 18 -6.58 3.34 5.89
C GLN A 18 -6.96 3.16 7.36
N PHE A 19 -6.75 4.20 8.15
CA PHE A 19 -6.97 4.20 9.59
C PHE A 19 -7.76 5.45 9.96
N GLU A 20 -8.72 5.32 10.88
CA GLU A 20 -9.53 6.46 11.34
C GLU A 20 -8.76 7.34 12.32
N ASP A 21 -7.78 6.77 13.03
CA ASP A 21 -7.06 7.45 14.10
C ASP A 21 -5.57 7.05 14.13
N LYS A 22 -4.77 7.87 14.82
CA LYS A 22 -3.33 7.66 14.91
C LYS A 22 -2.97 6.41 15.72
N SER A 23 -3.78 6.01 16.71
CA SER A 23 -3.49 4.83 17.54
C SER A 23 -3.63 3.54 16.74
N SER A 24 -4.69 3.41 15.92
CA SER A 24 -4.87 2.25 15.03
C SER A 24 -3.77 2.15 13.97
N LEU A 25 -3.36 3.28 13.39
CA LEU A 25 -2.17 3.36 12.53
C LEU A 25 -0.91 2.86 13.24
N LEU A 26 -0.59 3.40 14.43
CA LEU A 26 0.63 3.03 15.16
C LEU A 26 0.64 1.55 15.56
N HIS A 27 -0.52 1.00 15.94
CA HIS A 27 -0.67 -0.41 16.22
C HIS A 27 -0.37 -1.26 14.98
N PHE A 28 -0.92 -0.89 13.83
CA PHE A 28 -0.65 -1.58 12.56
C PHE A 28 0.83 -1.53 12.18
N LEU A 29 1.47 -0.35 12.26
CA LEU A 29 2.90 -0.21 11.97
C LEU A 29 3.76 -1.10 12.87
N ALA A 30 3.44 -1.20 14.16
CA ALA A 30 4.14 -2.08 15.09
C ALA A 30 3.97 -3.57 14.72
N GLN A 31 2.76 -4.00 14.33
CA GLN A 31 2.51 -5.37 13.88
C GLN A 31 3.29 -5.73 12.60
N GLU A 32 3.39 -4.78 11.68
CA GLU A 32 4.17 -4.91 10.44
C GLU A 32 5.68 -4.73 10.65
N LYS A 33 6.13 -4.52 11.90
CA LYS A 33 7.54 -4.28 12.27
C LYS A 33 8.16 -3.09 11.55
N VAL A 34 7.35 -2.09 11.22
CA VAL A 34 7.82 -0.82 10.68
C VAL A 34 8.43 0.00 11.82
N THR A 35 9.72 0.31 11.69
CA THR A 35 10.45 1.13 12.68
C THR A 35 10.63 2.57 12.23
N HIS A 36 10.55 2.83 10.92
CA HIS A 36 10.74 4.16 10.33
C HIS A 36 9.52 4.54 9.51
N TYR A 37 8.87 5.63 9.88
CA TYR A 37 7.76 6.21 9.12
C TYR A 37 7.79 7.74 9.21
N GLN A 38 7.20 8.39 8.20
CA GLN A 38 7.15 9.83 8.06
C GLN A 38 5.76 10.25 7.55
N GLU A 39 5.19 11.28 8.18
CA GLU A 39 3.98 11.94 7.69
C GLU A 39 4.30 12.77 6.43
N TRP A 40 3.49 12.60 5.40
CA TRP A 40 3.55 13.40 4.17
C TRP A 40 2.52 14.53 4.19
N SER A 41 2.66 15.45 3.24
CA SER A 41 1.72 16.56 3.08
C SER A 41 0.29 16.06 2.92
N SER A 42 -0.56 16.45 3.85
CA SER A 42 -1.98 16.10 3.82
C SER A 42 -2.68 16.84 2.70
N PHE A 43 -3.72 16.23 2.12
CA PHE A 43 -4.47 16.83 1.03
C PHE A 43 -5.93 16.41 1.06
N ARG A 44 -6.79 17.22 0.42
CA ARG A 44 -8.22 16.97 0.31
C ARG A 44 -8.56 16.41 -1.06
N HIS A 45 -9.24 15.26 -1.09
CA HIS A 45 -9.87 14.74 -2.29
C HIS A 45 -11.36 15.06 -2.27
N THR A 46 -11.86 15.66 -3.34
CA THR A 46 -13.25 16.16 -3.42
C THR A 46 -14.07 15.29 -4.35
N PHE A 47 -15.18 14.79 -3.83
CA PHE A 47 -16.25 14.17 -4.60
C PHE A 47 -17.41 15.15 -4.75
N SER A 48 -18.39 14.82 -5.59
CA SER A 48 -19.56 15.68 -5.83
C SER A 48 -20.35 16.01 -4.56
N HIS A 49 -20.35 15.13 -3.55
CA HIS A 49 -21.23 15.25 -2.37
C HIS A 49 -20.50 15.19 -1.02
N PHE A 50 -19.17 15.00 -1.01
CA PHE A 50 -18.38 14.97 0.23
C PHE A 50 -16.89 15.15 -0.08
N HIS A 51 -16.08 15.33 0.95
CA HIS A 51 -14.64 15.45 0.85
C HIS A 51 -13.96 14.41 1.76
N LEU A 52 -12.79 13.94 1.34
CA LEU A 52 -11.88 13.18 2.18
C LEU A 52 -10.63 14.00 2.45
N ASP A 53 -10.33 14.22 3.71
CA ASP A 53 -9.02 14.66 4.14
C ASP A 53 -8.11 13.43 4.27
N ILE A 54 -7.01 13.44 3.53
CA ILE A 54 -6.08 12.32 3.44
C ILE A 54 -4.76 12.74 4.08
N HIS A 55 -4.31 11.95 5.04
CA HIS A 55 -3.07 12.12 5.79
C HIS A 55 -2.13 10.96 5.43
N PRO A 56 -1.27 11.10 4.40
CA PRO A 56 -0.47 9.98 3.94
C PRO A 56 0.70 9.73 4.87
N ILE A 57 0.99 8.45 5.10
CA ILE A 57 2.11 8.00 5.91
C ILE A 57 3.03 7.19 5.00
N TYR A 58 4.26 7.66 4.85
CA TYR A 58 5.32 6.89 4.24
C TYR A 58 5.97 6.03 5.30
N ALA A 59 6.13 4.74 5.03
CA ALA A 59 6.74 3.78 5.94
C ALA A 59 7.84 3.04 5.18
N GLU A 60 9.01 2.95 5.81
CA GLU A 60 10.11 2.15 5.31
C GLU A 60 10.06 0.79 6.01
N MET A 61 9.97 -0.26 5.20
CA MET A 61 10.07 -1.62 5.69
C MET A 61 11.50 -2.08 5.52
N GLU A 62 12.13 -2.48 6.63
CA GLU A 62 13.43 -3.13 6.57
C GLU A 62 13.24 -4.46 5.85
N SER A 63 13.77 -4.54 4.63
CA SER A 63 13.67 -5.74 3.84
C SER A 63 14.50 -6.83 4.53
N THR A 64 13.86 -7.84 5.09
CA THR A 64 14.55 -9.03 5.63
C THR A 64 15.10 -9.92 4.51
N LEU A 65 15.54 -9.36 3.38
CA LEU A 65 16.17 -10.05 2.25
C LEU A 65 17.66 -10.40 2.54
N CYS A 66 17.98 -10.74 3.78
CA CYS A 66 19.23 -11.45 4.10
C CYS A 66 18.98 -12.92 4.48
N VAL A 67 17.75 -13.42 4.37
CA VAL A 67 17.46 -14.86 4.48
C VAL A 67 16.85 -15.32 3.16
N GLU A 68 17.63 -16.10 2.43
CA GLU A 68 17.27 -16.82 1.20
C GLU A 68 17.32 -16.04 -0.12
N GLN A 69 18.56 -15.77 -0.54
CA GLN A 69 19.01 -15.73 -1.95
C GLN A 69 18.78 -17.07 -2.69
N ALA A 70 17.78 -17.86 -2.30
CA ALA A 70 17.46 -19.17 -2.82
C ALA A 70 15.95 -19.20 -3.10
N ASN A 71 15.54 -18.60 -4.22
CA ASN A 71 14.34 -18.90 -5.04
C ASN A 71 13.94 -17.62 -5.82
N LEU A 72 14.79 -17.23 -6.77
CA LEU A 72 14.51 -16.21 -7.80
C LEU A 72 13.51 -16.73 -8.86
N ASP A 73 12.45 -17.41 -8.44
CA ASP A 73 11.38 -17.88 -9.32
C ASP A 73 10.04 -17.32 -8.82
N TRP A 74 9.83 -16.03 -9.07
CA TRP A 74 8.63 -15.26 -8.69
C TRP A 74 7.34 -15.77 -9.36
N ARG A 75 7.42 -16.76 -10.25
CA ARG A 75 6.30 -17.19 -11.08
C ARG A 75 5.48 -18.35 -10.53
N LYS A 76 5.80 -18.89 -9.36
CA LYS A 76 4.98 -19.88 -8.65
C LYS A 76 5.43 -20.00 -7.20
N VAL A 77 4.78 -19.26 -6.31
CA VAL A 77 4.74 -19.65 -4.90
C VAL A 77 3.28 -19.82 -4.52
N MET A 78 2.84 -21.08 -4.65
CA MET A 78 1.65 -21.59 -4.00
C MET A 78 1.90 -21.62 -2.48
N GLU A 79 0.88 -21.24 -1.73
CA GLU A 79 0.87 -20.97 -0.29
C GLU A 79 1.61 -22.04 0.53
N SER A 80 2.64 -21.63 1.28
CA SER A 80 3.16 -22.44 2.38
C SER A 80 2.43 -22.05 3.65
N THR A 81 1.48 -22.89 4.02
CA THR A 81 0.73 -22.87 5.28
C THR A 81 1.68 -22.76 6.47
N LYS A 82 1.70 -21.61 7.12
CA LYS A 82 2.00 -21.51 8.55
C LYS A 82 0.77 -20.94 9.24
N GLU A 83 0.27 -21.72 10.18
CA GLU A 83 -0.93 -21.51 10.97
C GLU A 83 -1.15 -20.04 11.34
N TYR A 84 -2.06 -19.42 10.58
CA TYR A 84 -2.50 -18.06 10.79
C TYR A 84 -3.65 -18.11 11.80
N GLN A 85 -3.51 -17.40 12.92
CA GLN A 85 -4.62 -17.19 13.84
C GLN A 85 -5.73 -16.44 13.07
N SER A 86 -6.77 -17.21 12.76
CA SER A 86 -7.96 -16.83 12.01
C SER A 86 -8.60 -15.55 12.54
N ASN A 87 -8.27 -14.44 11.89
CA ASN A 87 -9.09 -13.22 11.77
C ASN A 87 -8.89 -12.60 10.36
N LEU A 88 -8.63 -13.44 9.35
CA LEU A 88 -8.35 -13.00 7.98
C LEU A 88 -9.64 -12.56 7.28
N SER A 89 -9.83 -11.24 7.21
CA SER A 89 -10.44 -10.63 6.03
C SER A 89 -9.69 -11.16 4.81
N SER A 90 -10.41 -11.69 3.81
CA SER A 90 -9.87 -12.35 2.61
C SER A 90 -9.14 -11.40 1.64
N ALA A 91 -8.59 -10.28 2.13
CA ALA A 91 -7.89 -9.29 1.34
C ALA A 91 -6.47 -9.76 1.02
N VAL A 92 -6.24 -10.15 -0.24
CA VAL A 92 -4.89 -10.46 -0.75
C VAL A 92 -4.05 -9.18 -0.75
N LYS A 93 -2.91 -9.20 -0.04
CA LYS A 93 -1.94 -8.10 -0.02
C LYS A 93 -1.14 -8.10 -1.34
N TYR A 94 -1.19 -6.99 -2.05
CA TYR A 94 -0.51 -6.75 -3.32
C TYR A 94 0.62 -5.73 -3.17
N TRP A 95 1.82 -6.09 -3.62
CA TRP A 95 2.99 -5.21 -3.67
C TRP A 95 3.09 -4.58 -5.06
N TYR A 96 2.98 -3.24 -5.15
CA TYR A 96 3.00 -2.51 -6.40
C TYR A 96 4.40 -1.96 -6.67
N ASP A 97 4.97 -2.27 -7.85
CA ASP A 97 6.21 -1.69 -8.33
C ASP A 97 5.92 -0.37 -9.09
N PRO A 98 6.31 0.78 -8.56
CA PRO A 98 6.01 2.05 -9.20
C PRO A 98 6.97 2.41 -10.35
N GLN A 99 8.06 1.63 -10.58
CA GLN A 99 8.93 1.80 -11.76
C GLN A 99 8.47 0.96 -12.95
N ASN A 100 7.76 -0.13 -12.69
CA ASN A 100 7.17 -1.00 -13.69
C ASN A 100 5.66 -1.18 -13.41
N PRO A 101 4.85 -0.14 -13.67
CA PRO A 101 3.46 -0.12 -13.27
C PRO A 101 2.63 -1.15 -14.06
N GLU A 102 2.03 -2.11 -13.35
CA GLU A 102 1.00 -2.97 -13.93
C GLU A 102 -0.32 -2.20 -14.12
N PRO A 103 -1.12 -2.53 -15.16
CA PRO A 103 -2.39 -1.86 -15.44
C PRO A 103 -3.50 -2.34 -14.48
N ILE A 104 -3.36 -2.01 -13.20
CA ILE A 104 -4.35 -2.27 -12.16
C ILE A 104 -5.21 -1.03 -11.88
N GLY A 105 -6.45 -1.23 -11.44
CA GLY A 105 -7.33 -0.15 -11.03
C GLY A 105 -6.87 0.46 -9.70
N LEU A 106 -6.33 1.67 -9.72
CA LEU A 106 -5.92 2.41 -8.51
C LEU A 106 -6.95 3.49 -8.17
N ALA A 107 -7.23 3.67 -6.88
CA ALA A 107 -7.93 4.88 -6.44
C ALA A 107 -7.13 6.13 -6.86
N GLN A 108 -7.82 7.16 -7.36
CA GLN A 108 -7.16 8.39 -7.83
C GLN A 108 -6.19 9.03 -6.81
N PRO A 109 -6.54 9.19 -5.51
CA PRO A 109 -5.59 9.72 -4.54
C PRO A 109 -4.35 8.82 -4.35
N VAL A 110 -4.50 7.51 -4.50
CA VAL A 110 -3.40 6.54 -4.42
C VAL A 110 -2.47 6.67 -5.62
N LYS A 111 -3.02 6.80 -6.83
CA LYS A 111 -2.24 7.09 -8.04
C LYS A 111 -1.42 8.37 -7.88
N ASN A 112 -2.04 9.43 -7.35
CA ASN A 112 -1.35 10.70 -7.11
C ASN A 112 -0.20 10.56 -6.11
N LEU A 113 -0.38 9.79 -5.04
CA LEU A 113 0.67 9.50 -4.06
C LEU A 113 1.85 8.75 -4.68
N LEU A 114 1.59 7.75 -5.52
CA LEU A 114 2.63 7.02 -6.24
C LEU A 114 3.39 7.95 -7.20
N ILE A 115 2.69 8.84 -7.92
CA ILE A 115 3.31 9.87 -8.77
C ILE A 115 4.24 10.78 -7.97
N GLN A 116 3.81 11.23 -6.79
CA GLN A 116 4.65 12.02 -5.91
C GLN A 116 5.86 11.23 -5.40
N PHE A 117 5.65 9.99 -4.96
CA PHE A 117 6.72 9.10 -4.51
C PHE A 117 7.80 8.94 -5.58
N VAL A 118 7.40 8.58 -6.79
CA VAL A 118 8.32 8.33 -7.89
C VAL A 118 9.11 9.58 -8.28
N ARG A 119 8.44 10.74 -8.34
CA ARG A 119 9.10 12.02 -8.61
C ARG A 119 10.15 12.38 -7.56
N ASN A 120 9.87 12.08 -6.28
CA ASN A 120 10.76 12.40 -5.17
C ASN A 120 11.96 11.45 -5.07
N HIS A 121 11.76 10.15 -5.34
CA HIS A 121 12.78 9.11 -5.13
C HIS A 121 13.58 8.75 -6.39
N TYR A 122 13.03 8.94 -7.59
CA TYR A 122 13.67 8.52 -8.85
C TYR A 122 13.95 9.67 -9.84
N GLY A 123 13.50 10.89 -9.55
CA GLY A 123 13.75 12.09 -10.35
C GLY A 123 12.89 12.20 -11.62
N LYS A 124 13.09 13.24 -12.44
CA LYS A 124 12.21 13.61 -13.59
C LYS A 124 12.07 12.55 -14.71
N ASN A 125 12.89 11.50 -14.73
CA ASN A 125 12.94 10.48 -15.80
C ASN A 125 12.18 9.19 -15.47
N SER A 126 11.49 9.13 -14.34
CA SER A 126 10.80 7.93 -13.87
C SER A 126 9.38 7.82 -14.44
N ILE A 127 8.99 6.61 -14.83
CA ILE A 127 7.75 6.30 -15.57
C ILE A 127 6.63 5.93 -14.59
N LEU A 128 5.45 6.57 -14.74
CA LEU A 128 4.17 6.20 -14.11
C LEU A 128 2.99 6.51 -15.04
#